data_AF-A0A450WNP9-F1
#
_entry.id   AF-A0A450WNP9-F1
#
_cell.length_a   1.000
_cell.length_b   1.000
_cell.length_c   1.000
_cell.angle_alpha   90.00
_cell.angle_beta   90.00
_cell.angle_gamma   90.00
#
_symmetry.space_group_name_H-M   'P 1'
#
loop_
_entity.id
_entity.type
_entity.pdbx_description
1 polymer ?
#
loop_
_entity_poly.entity_id
_entity_poly.type
_entity_poly.pdbx_seq_one_letter_code
_entity_poly.pdbx_strand_id
1 'polypeptide(L)' 'MEEIRYQASMDRSRFMDGHMEGEKKGVEKNRMATARIMKQAGEPVEKIVKYTQLTRKEAEDL' A
#
# COMPACT_ATOMS: atom_id res chain seq x y z
N MET A 1 9.20 13.47 -36.00
CA MET A 1 8.31 14.32 -35.16
C MET A 1 7.33 13.47 -34.35
N GLU A 2 6.65 12.46 -34.92
CA GLU A 2 5.72 11.58 -34.17
C GLU A 2 6.40 10.63 -33.18
N GLU A 3 7.56 10.07 -33.54
CA GLU A 3 8.30 9.12 -32.71
C GLU A 3 8.77 9.72 -31.38
N ILE A 4 9.12 11.01 -31.38
CA ILE A 4 9.48 11.78 -30.18
C ILE A 4 8.26 11.98 -29.27
N ARG A 5 7.08 12.22 -29.85
CA ARG A 5 5.82 12.37 -29.10
C ARG A 5 5.38 11.04 -28.50
N TYR A 6 5.55 9.95 -29.24
CA TYR A 6 5.25 8.60 -28.76
C TYR A 6 6.14 8.20 -27.58
N GLN A 7 7.46 8.42 -27.69
CA GLN A 7 8.40 8.13 -26.61
C GLN A 7 8.08 8.96 -25.35
N ALA A 8 7.83 10.27 -25.50
CA ALA A 8 7.46 11.14 -24.38
C ALA A 8 6.14 10.71 -23.71
N SER A 9 5.17 10.21 -24.48
CA SER A 9 3.91 9.69 -23.92
C SER A 9 4.10 8.39 -23.13
N MET A 10 4.94 7.47 -23.61
CA MET A 10 5.26 6.22 -22.91
C MET A 10 6.02 6.47 -21.61
N ASP A 11 7.00 7.37 -21.62
CA ASP A 11 7.80 7.66 -20.42
C ASP A 11 6.93 8.31 -19.33
N ARG A 12 5.98 9.17 -19.71
CA ARG A 12 4.99 9.73 -18.78
C ARG A 12 4.06 8.67 -18.20
N SER A 13 3.59 7.72 -19.01
CA SER A 13 2.75 6.61 -18.54
C SER A 13 3.50 5.74 -17.53
N ARG A 14 4.71 5.30 -17.88
CA ARG A 14 5.57 4.48 -17.00
C ARG A 14 5.86 5.17 -15.67
N PHE A 15 6.12 6.48 -15.69
CA PHE A 15 6.33 7.26 -14.47
C PHE A 15 5.08 7.31 -13.59
N MET A 16 3.89 7.52 -14.18
CA MET A 16 2.63 7.50 -13.44
C MET A 16 2.33 6.11 -12.86
N ASP A 17 2.53 5.06 -13.64
CA ASP A 17 2.33 3.68 -13.20
C ASP A 17 3.26 3.34 -12.03
N GLY A 18 4.55 3.69 -12.13
CA GLY A 18 5.53 3.48 -11.06
C GLY A 18 5.22 4.28 -9.79
N HIS A 19 4.76 5.52 -9.92
CA HIS A 19 4.35 6.35 -8.78
C HIS A 19 3.13 5.75 -8.07
N MET A 20 2.10 5.37 -8.84
CA MET A 20 0.87 4.79 -8.29
C MET A 20 1.13 3.45 -7.61
N GLU A 21 2.00 2.60 -8.18
CA GLU A 21 2.40 1.34 -7.57
C GLU A 21 3.22 1.57 -6.29
N GLY A 22 4.10 2.57 -6.28
CA GLY A 22 4.86 2.99 -5.10
C GLY A 22 3.97 3.46 -3.95
N GLU A 23 2.99 4.32 -4.23
CA GLU A 23 2.02 4.79 -3.23
C GLU A 23 1.19 3.63 -2.65
N LYS A 24 0.66 2.74 -3.51
CA LYS A 24 -0.10 1.56 -3.05
C LYS A 24 0.73 0.67 -2.13
N LYS A 25 1.96 0.32 -2.54
CA LYS A 25 2.88 -0.50 -1.72
C LYS A 25 3.24 0.21 -0.41
N GLY A 26 3.40 1.53 -0.42
CA GLY A 26 3.70 2.32 0.78
C GLY A 26 2.56 2.32 1.79
N VAL A 27 1.32 2.45 1.32
CA VAL A 27 0.11 2.41 2.15
C VAL A 27 -0.09 1.02 2.76
N GLU A 28 0.03 -0.05 1.97
CA GLU A 28 -0.11 -1.43 2.46
C GLU A 28 0.96 -1.79 3.50
N LYS A 29 2.23 -1.44 3.24
CA LYS A 29 3.32 -1.68 4.20
C LYS A 29 3.09 -0.94 5.52
N ASN A 30 2.60 0.29 5.48
CA ASN A 30 2.29 1.06 6.69
C ASN A 30 1.16 0.43 7.52
N ARG A 31 0.11 -0.07 6.86
CA ARG A 31 -1.01 -0.74 7.54
C ARG A 31 -0.55 -2.01 8.24
N MET A 32 0.22 -2.85 7.56
CA MET A 32 0.77 -4.09 8.12
C MET A 32 1.75 -3.82 9.27
N ALA A 33 2.63 -2.82 9.15
CA ALA A 33 3.56 -2.45 10.20
C ALA A 33 2.83 -1.96 11.46
N THR A 34 1.83 -1.08 11.28
CA THR A 34 1.00 -0.58 12.38
C THR A 34 0.27 -1.73 13.07
N ALA A 35 -0.33 -2.64 12.31
CA ALA A 35 -1.06 -3.77 12.82
C ALA A 35 -0.18 -4.74 13.63
N ARG A 36 1.06 -5.00 13.17
CA ARG A 36 2.05 -5.81 13.92
C ARG A 36 2.42 -5.19 15.26
N ILE A 37 2.66 -3.88 15.29
CA ILE A 37 2.98 -3.16 16.53
C ILE A 37 1.82 -3.28 17.53
N MET A 38 0.59 -3.06 17.06
CA MET A 38 -0.61 -3.19 17.90
C MET A 38 -0.80 -4.62 18.42
N LYS A 39 -0.56 -5.63 17.60
CA LYS A 39 -0.66 -7.04 18.01
C LYS A 39 0.39 -7.41 19.06
N GLN A 40 1.63 -6.95 18.89
CA GLN A 40 2.69 -7.13 19.88
C GLN A 40 2.39 -6.42 21.19
N ALA A 41 1.69 -5.29 21.14
CA ALA A 41 1.20 -4.58 22.32
C ALA A 41 0.02 -5.27 23.02
N GLY A 42 -0.51 -6.37 22.46
CA GLY A 42 -1.65 -7.11 23.01
C GLY A 42 -3.00 -6.44 22.76
N GLU A 43 -3.09 -5.52 21.80
CA GLU A 43 -4.35 -4.88 21.44
C GLU A 43 -5.32 -5.89 20.82
N PRO A 44 -6.64 -5.74 21.06
CA PRO A 44 -7.63 -6.66 20.52
C PRO A 44 -7.73 -6.52 18.99
N VAL A 45 -8.05 -7.63 18.32
CA VAL A 45 -8.17 -7.73 16.86
C VAL A 45 -9.12 -6.69 16.30
N GLU A 46 -10.24 -6.42 16.99
CA GLU A 46 -11.23 -5.41 16.58
C GLU A 46 -10.62 -4.00 16.50
N LYS A 47 -9.69 -3.67 17.39
CA LYS A 47 -8.99 -2.38 17.39
C LYS A 47 -7.97 -2.34 16.26
N ILE A 48 -7.22 -3.42 16.04
CA ILE A 48 -6.27 -3.54 14.93
C ILE A 48 -6.98 -3.32 13.60
N VAL A 49 -8.07 -4.04 13.35
CA VAL A 49 -8.92 -3.91 12.16
C VAL A 49 -9.39 -2.47 11.97
N LYS A 50 -9.90 -1.83 13.04
CA LYS A 50 -10.41 -0.45 12.99
C LYS A 50 -9.36 0.57 12.56
N TYR A 51 -8.12 0.46 13.06
CA TYR A 51 -7.08 1.47 12.83
C TYR A 51 -6.21 1.19 11.60
N THR A 52 -6.16 -0.06 11.13
CA THR A 52 -5.31 -0.46 9.99
C THR A 52 -6.11 -0.72 8.72
N GLN A 53 -7.44 -0.82 8.84
CA GLN A 53 -8.36 -1.24 7.77
C GLN A 53 -8.05 -2.62 7.20
N LEU A 54 -7.29 -3.45 7.94
CA LEU A 54 -7.11 -4.86 7.60
C LEU A 54 -8.40 -5.62 7.83
N THR A 55 -8.58 -6.71 7.10
CA THR A 55 -9.64 -7.67 7.41
C THR A 55 -9.35 -8.35 8.74
N ARG A 56 -10.40 -8.87 9.38
CA ARG A 56 -10.25 -9.63 10.62
C ARG A 56 -9.28 -10.79 10.47
N LYS A 57 -9.38 -11.51 9.35
CA LYS A 57 -8.49 -12.64 9.01
C LYS A 57 -7.03 -12.20 8.92
N GLU A 58 -6.75 -11.11 8.19
CA GLU A 58 -5.39 -10.58 8.10
C GLU A 58 -4.84 -10.17 9.47
N ALA A 59 -5.66 -9.54 10.33
CA ALA A 59 -5.24 -9.16 11.68
C ALA A 59 -5.02 -10.37 12.61
N GLU A 60 -5.82 -11.44 12.46
CA GLU A 60 -5.64 -12.71 13.17
C GLU A 60 -4.39 -13.47 12.69
N ASP A 61 -4.03 -13.35 11.41
CA ASP A 61 -2.88 -14.00 10.78
C ASP A 61 -1.53 -13.24 10.97
N LEU A 62 -1.55 -12.02 11.52
CA LEU A 62 -0.33 -11.23 11.84
C LEU A 62 0.53 -11.82 12.95
#